data_AF-A0A8S9L407-F1
#
_entry.id   AF-A0A8S9L407-F1
#
_cell.length_a   1.000
_cell.length_b   1.000
_cell.length_c   1.000
_cell.angle_alpha   90.00
_cell.angle_beta   90.00
_cell.angle_gamma   90.00
#
_symmetry.space_group_name_H-M   'P 1'
#
loop_
_entity.id
_entity.type
_entity.pdbx_description
1 polymer ?
#
loop_
_entity_poly.entity_id
_entity_poly.type
_entity_poly.pdbx_seq_one_letter_code
_entity_poly.pdbx_strand_id
1 'polypeptide(L)'
;MASANREMAVYCFDTLVSHYNDEDSPPPAFDDANHPLFVTWKKIVNGGEPRLRGCIGTLEARRLIGGFKDYALTSALRDRRFPPIQPKELPFLQCTVSVLTDYEDAEDYLDWEASQETREEERLRWSLSSALPSSLNE
;
A
#
# COMPACT_ATOMS: atom_id res chain seq x y z
N MET A 1 12.55 5.68 -14.76
CA MET A 1 11.47 6.26 -13.93
C MET A 1 11.10 5.24 -12.88
N ALA A 2 10.97 5.65 -11.62
CA ALA A 2 10.44 4.77 -10.59
C ALA A 2 8.93 4.63 -10.82
N SER A 3 8.48 3.43 -11.19
CA SER A 3 7.06 3.10 -11.28
C SER A 3 6.65 2.27 -10.08
N ALA A 4 5.39 2.40 -9.68
CA ALA A 4 4.78 1.48 -8.73
C ALA A 4 4.86 0.06 -9.27
N ASN A 5 5.28 -0.89 -8.44
CA ASN A 5 5.39 -2.29 -8.83
C ASN A 5 4.81 -3.21 -7.76
N ARG A 6 4.64 -4.48 -8.12
CA ARG A 6 4.11 -5.51 -7.24
C ARG A 6 4.94 -5.68 -5.96
N GLU A 7 6.25 -5.55 -6.06
CA GLU A 7 7.18 -5.84 -4.97
C GLU A 7 7.07 -4.81 -3.86
N MET A 8 6.75 -3.55 -4.21
CA MET A 8 6.40 -2.50 -3.25
C MET A 8 5.09 -2.82 -2.49
N ALA A 9 4.08 -3.38 -3.16
CA ALA A 9 2.83 -3.78 -2.50
C ALA A 9 3.03 -5.00 -1.58
N VAL A 10 3.84 -5.97 -1.99
CA VAL A 10 4.23 -7.13 -1.16
C VAL A 10 4.97 -6.64 0.10
N TYR A 11 5.93 -5.72 -0.07
CA TYR A 11 6.65 -5.14 1.07
C TYR A 11 5.75 -4.43 2.08
N CYS A 12 4.69 -3.75 1.61
CA CYS A 12 3.67 -3.16 2.50
C CYS A 12 2.90 -4.22 3.29
N PHE A 13 2.54 -5.34 2.65
CA PHE A 13 1.90 -6.48 3.32
C PHE A 13 2.82 -7.12 4.35
N ASP A 14 4.06 -7.44 3.95
CA ASP A 14 5.03 -8.05 4.84
C ASP A 14 5.30 -7.16 6.05
N THR A 15 5.43 -5.84 5.85
CA THR A 15 5.57 -4.88 6.95
C THR A 15 4.40 -4.97 7.94
N LEU A 16 3.17 -5.06 7.45
CA LEU A 16 1.98 -5.17 8.30
C LEU A 16 1.91 -6.53 9.00
N VAL A 17 2.31 -7.62 8.35
CA VAL A 17 2.38 -8.97 8.93
C VAL A 17 3.44 -9.03 10.03
N SER A 18 4.67 -8.58 9.74
CA SER A 18 5.76 -8.51 10.71
C SER A 18 5.38 -7.67 11.92
N HIS A 19 4.61 -6.58 11.75
CA HIS A 19 4.10 -5.80 12.87
C HIS A 19 3.20 -6.61 13.82
N TYR A 20 2.36 -7.51 13.31
CA TYR A 20 1.52 -8.36 14.17
C TYR A 20 2.27 -9.54 14.79
N ASN A 21 3.39 -9.93 14.21
CA ASN A 21 4.24 -11.00 14.72
C ASN A 21 5.36 -10.49 15.66
N ASP A 22 5.43 -9.17 15.89
CA ASP A 22 6.54 -8.51 16.61
C ASP A 22 7.92 -8.81 15.99
N GLU A 23 7.98 -8.89 14.65
CA GLU A 23 9.17 -9.17 13.85
C GLU A 23 9.66 -7.93 13.09
N ASP A 24 10.92 -7.97 12.66
CA ASP A 24 11.45 -6.97 11.74
C ASP A 24 10.92 -7.19 10.31
N SER A 25 10.63 -6.09 9.61
CA SER A 25 10.20 -6.13 8.21
C SER A 25 11.31 -6.73 7.33
N PRO A 26 10.98 -7.61 6.37
CA PRO A 26 11.97 -8.23 5.50
C PRO A 26 12.70 -7.19 4.64
N PRO A 27 13.87 -7.52 4.07
CA PRO A 27 14.54 -6.63 3.13
C PRO A 27 13.66 -6.40 1.88
N PRO A 28 13.58 -5.17 1.37
CA PRO A 28 12.79 -4.85 0.18
C PRO A 28 13.40 -5.47 -1.08
N ALA A 29 12.54 -5.91 -1.99
CA ALA A 29 12.93 -6.48 -3.29
C ALA A 29 12.86 -5.45 -4.43
N PHE A 30 13.06 -4.17 -4.14
CA PHE A 30 13.04 -3.06 -5.10
C PHE A 30 14.06 -1.99 -4.69
N ASP A 31 14.48 -1.18 -5.66
CA ASP A 31 15.47 -0.13 -5.45
C ASP A 31 14.89 1.06 -4.68
N ASP A 32 15.73 1.69 -3.84
CA ASP A 32 15.33 2.91 -3.15
C ASP A 32 15.38 4.11 -4.11
N ALA A 33 14.41 5.00 -3.97
CA ALA A 33 14.34 6.27 -4.69
C ALA A 33 13.59 7.29 -3.82
N ASN A 34 13.67 8.57 -4.18
CA ASN A 34 12.91 9.62 -3.48
C ASN A 34 11.71 10.04 -4.32
N HIS A 35 10.51 9.67 -3.89
CA HIS A 35 9.27 10.04 -4.54
C HIS A 35 8.16 10.29 -3.53
N PRO A 36 7.19 11.16 -3.84
CA PRO A 36 5.93 11.19 -3.13
C PRO A 36 5.19 9.86 -3.34
N LEU A 37 4.53 9.38 -2.30
CA LEU A 37 3.92 8.05 -2.31
C LEU A 37 2.67 7.96 -1.44
N PHE A 38 1.79 7.03 -1.79
CA PHE A 38 0.60 6.68 -1.01
C PHE A 38 0.47 5.17 -0.87
N VAL A 39 0.02 4.72 0.30
CA VAL A 39 -0.38 3.34 0.55
C VAL A 39 -1.87 3.31 0.83
N THR A 40 -2.57 2.47 0.08
CA THR A 40 -4.03 2.30 0.16
C THR A 40 -4.36 0.85 0.47
N TRP A 41 -5.09 0.64 1.56
CA TRP A 41 -5.69 -0.64 1.90
C TRP A 41 -7.15 -0.65 1.48
N LYS A 42 -7.56 -1.71 0.79
CA LYS A 42 -8.97 -2.04 0.54
C LYS A 42 -9.28 -3.40 1.14
N LYS A 43 -10.55 -3.66 1.47
CA LYS A 43 -11.04 -4.93 2.01
C LYS A 43 -12.18 -5.46 1.17
N ILE A 44 -12.09 -6.73 0.80
CA ILE A 44 -13.18 -7.43 0.12
C ILE A 44 -14.16 -7.93 1.18
N VAL A 45 -15.44 -7.58 1.03
CA VAL A 45 -16.52 -7.99 1.94
C VAL A 45 -17.51 -8.84 1.15
N ASN A 46 -17.76 -10.07 1.60
CA ASN A 46 -18.75 -11.00 1.04
C ASN A 46 -18.62 -11.22 -0.49
N GLY A 47 -17.40 -11.22 -1.01
CA GLY A 47 -17.15 -11.39 -2.46
C GLY A 47 -17.55 -10.19 -3.32
N GLY A 48 -17.95 -9.07 -2.72
CA GLY A 48 -18.26 -7.82 -3.40
C GLY A 48 -17.01 -7.01 -3.78
N GLU A 49 -17.23 -5.77 -4.20
CA GLU A 49 -16.14 -4.87 -4.58
C GLU A 49 -15.25 -4.50 -3.38
N PRO A 50 -13.92 -4.34 -3.58
CA PRO A 50 -13.01 -3.91 -2.52
C PRO A 50 -13.39 -2.52 -1.98
N ARG A 51 -13.61 -2.42 -0.67
CA ARG A 51 -13.94 -1.16 0.00
C ARG A 51 -12.71 -0.56 0.66
N LEU A 52 -12.55 0.76 0.57
CA LEU A 52 -11.46 1.48 1.23
C LEU A 52 -11.41 1.15 2.73
N ARG A 53 -10.22 0.80 3.22
CA ARG A 53 -9.94 0.39 4.60
C ARG A 53 -8.87 1.25 5.27
N GLY A 54 -8.12 2.01 4.49
CA GLY A 54 -7.16 3.02 4.92
C GLY A 54 -6.41 3.59 3.72
N CYS A 55 -6.05 4.87 3.75
CA CYS A 55 -5.20 5.47 2.71
C CYS A 55 -4.46 6.68 3.29
N ILE A 56 -3.13 6.57 3.37
CA ILE A 56 -2.24 7.64 3.84
C ILE A 56 -0.98 7.67 2.97
N GLY A 57 -0.48 8.86 2.73
CA GLY A 57 0.73 9.11 1.95
C GLY A 57 1.21 10.54 2.13
N THR A 58 2.07 10.97 1.22
CA THR A 58 2.63 12.32 1.21
C THR A 58 2.88 12.79 -0.22
N LEU A 59 2.77 14.10 -0.40
CA LEU A 59 3.16 14.81 -1.63
C LEU A 59 4.63 15.25 -1.59
N GLU A 60 5.29 15.20 -0.41
CA GLU A 60 6.72 15.44 -0.29
C GLU A 60 7.50 14.17 -0.65
N ALA A 61 8.62 14.32 -1.35
CA ALA A 61 9.46 13.19 -1.71
C ALA A 61 10.04 12.50 -0.46
N ARG A 62 9.86 11.19 -0.36
CA ARG A 62 10.41 10.34 0.69
C ARG A 62 11.14 9.16 0.07
N ARG A 63 12.13 8.63 0.79
CA ARG A 63 12.77 7.36 0.43
C ARG A 63 11.70 6.27 0.36
N LEU A 64 11.57 5.61 -0.78
CA LEU A 64 10.50 4.64 -1.05
C LEU A 64 10.50 3.51 -0.01
N ILE A 65 11.67 2.95 0.33
CA ILE A 65 11.73 1.84 1.30
C ILE A 65 11.19 2.27 2.66
N GLY A 66 11.74 3.37 3.22
CA GLY A 66 11.31 3.87 4.52
C GLY A 66 9.87 4.39 4.51
N GLY A 67 9.49 5.10 3.44
CA GLY A 67 8.16 5.65 3.27
C GLY A 67 7.10 4.56 3.14
N PHE A 68 7.30 3.53 2.31
CA PHE A 68 6.36 2.41 2.23
C PHE A 68 6.20 1.69 3.57
N LYS A 69 7.29 1.48 4.32
CA LYS A 69 7.21 0.91 5.66
C LYS A 69 6.33 1.76 6.60
N ASP A 70 6.62 3.05 6.69
CA ASP A 70 5.91 3.98 7.58
C ASP A 70 4.44 4.17 7.18
N TYR A 71 4.18 4.38 5.88
CA TYR A 71 2.86 4.65 5.35
C TYR A 71 1.99 3.39 5.26
N ALA A 72 2.57 2.19 5.12
CA ALA A 72 1.83 0.93 5.24
C ALA A 72 1.22 0.78 6.64
N LEU A 73 2.02 0.96 7.69
CA LEU A 73 1.52 0.88 9.08
C LEU A 73 0.59 2.04 9.42
N THR A 74 0.92 3.26 8.98
CA THR A 74 0.10 4.44 9.29
C THR A 74 -1.27 4.34 8.63
N SER A 75 -1.35 3.94 7.36
CA SER A 75 -2.63 3.75 6.68
C SER A 75 -3.43 2.56 7.21
N ALA A 76 -2.77 1.49 7.69
CA ALA A 76 -3.45 0.33 8.26
C ALA A 76 -3.97 0.54 9.69
N LEU A 77 -3.21 1.25 10.53
CA LEU A 77 -3.40 1.25 11.99
C LEU A 77 -3.75 2.62 12.56
N ARG A 78 -3.41 3.70 11.85
CA ARG A 78 -3.49 5.09 12.37
C ARG A 78 -4.36 6.02 11.52
N ASP A 79 -5.00 5.50 10.48
CA ASP A 79 -5.99 6.26 9.71
C ASP A 79 -7.26 6.45 10.54
N ARG A 80 -7.43 7.64 11.13
CA ARG A 80 -8.53 7.98 12.04
C ARG A 80 -9.94 7.82 11.45
N ARG A 81 -10.07 7.68 10.13
CA ARG A 81 -11.37 7.43 9.47
C ARG A 81 -11.85 6.00 9.66
N PHE A 82 -10.95 5.09 10.04
CA PHE A 82 -11.24 3.66 10.18
C PHE A 82 -10.66 3.11 11.49
N PRO A 83 -11.25 2.06 12.09
CA PRO A 83 -10.61 1.35 13.19
C PRO A 83 -9.31 0.68 12.70
N PRO A 84 -8.30 0.45 13.55
CA PRO A 84 -7.10 -0.29 13.15
C PRO A 84 -7.46 -1.63 12.49
N ILE A 85 -6.81 -1.95 11.38
CA ILE A 85 -6.93 -3.26 10.73
C ILE A 85 -6.63 -4.35 11.77
N GLN A 86 -7.32 -5.48 11.70
CA GLN A 86 -7.09 -6.62 12.58
C GLN A 86 -6.37 -7.75 11.83
N PRO A 87 -5.57 -8.60 12.50
CA PRO A 87 -4.86 -9.72 11.85
C PRO A 87 -5.79 -10.64 11.04
N LYS A 88 -7.00 -10.90 11.55
CA LYS A 88 -8.03 -11.70 10.85
C LYS A 88 -8.51 -11.11 9.52
N GLU A 89 -8.27 -9.82 9.29
CA GLU A 89 -8.65 -9.15 8.04
C GLU A 89 -7.62 -9.37 6.94
N LEU A 90 -6.36 -9.71 7.27
CA LEU A 90 -5.25 -9.83 6.32
C LEU A 90 -5.58 -10.64 5.05
N PRO A 91 -6.24 -11.82 5.12
CA PRO A 91 -6.54 -12.62 3.93
C PRO A 91 -7.55 -11.98 2.97
N PHE A 92 -8.25 -10.94 3.41
CA PHE A 92 -9.29 -10.24 2.65
C PHE A 92 -8.86 -8.82 2.24
N LEU A 93 -7.62 -8.44 2.52
CA LEU A 93 -7.09 -7.13 2.16
C LEU A 93 -6.53 -7.12 0.73
N GLN A 94 -6.53 -5.93 0.16
CA GLN A 94 -5.82 -5.58 -1.05
C GLN A 94 -4.99 -4.33 -0.75
N CYS A 95 -3.70 -4.38 -1.09
CA CYS A 95 -2.80 -3.24 -0.99
C CYS A 95 -2.62 -2.63 -2.38
N THR A 96 -2.73 -1.32 -2.46
CA THR A 96 -2.40 -0.52 -3.65
C THR A 96 -1.37 0.51 -3.24
N VAL A 97 -0.27 0.56 -3.97
CA VAL A 97 0.79 1.55 -3.80
C VAL A 97 0.73 2.53 -4.96
N SER A 98 0.92 3.81 -4.67
CA SER A 98 1.03 4.85 -5.67
C SER A 98 2.35 5.56 -5.48
N VAL A 99 3.17 5.58 -6.53
CA VAL A 99 4.39 6.39 -6.61
C VAL A 99 4.08 7.49 -7.59
N LEU A 100 4.34 8.72 -7.18
CA LEU A 100 3.97 9.88 -7.96
C LEU A 100 5.23 10.47 -8.57
N THR A 101 5.19 10.72 -9.87
CA THR A 101 6.29 11.25 -10.66
C THR A 101 5.83 12.49 -11.40
N ASP A 102 6.81 13.28 -11.86
CA ASP A 102 6.58 14.34 -12.86
C ASP A 102 5.52 15.39 -12.46
N TYR A 103 5.51 15.79 -11.19
CA TYR A 103 4.69 16.92 -10.73
C TYR A 103 5.18 18.23 -11.33
N GLU A 104 4.23 19.01 -11.84
CA GLU A 104 4.45 20.36 -12.35
C GLU A 104 3.59 21.39 -11.60
N ASP A 105 4.05 22.64 -11.61
CA ASP A 105 3.27 23.75 -11.09
C ASP A 105 2.18 24.10 -12.10
N ALA A 106 0.94 24.24 -11.63
CA ALA A 106 -0.17 24.70 -12.47
C ALA A 106 -0.06 26.22 -12.72
N GLU A 107 -0.29 26.66 -13.96
CA GLU A 107 -0.31 28.07 -14.33
C GLU A 107 -1.53 28.79 -13.76
N ASP A 108 -2.71 28.16 -13.81
CA ASP A 108 -3.95 28.67 -13.23
C ASP A 108 -4.93 27.56 -12.77
N TYR A 109 -6.10 27.93 -12.24
CA TYR A 109 -7.06 26.96 -11.69
C TYR A 109 -7.82 26.13 -12.75
N LEU A 110 -7.74 26.52 -14.02
CA LEU A 110 -8.27 25.81 -15.18
C LEU A 110 -7.20 25.00 -15.91
N ASP A 111 -5.94 25.13 -15.51
CA ASP A 111 -4.79 24.35 -16.00
C ASP A 111 -4.81 22.92 -15.43
N TRP A 112 -5.90 22.21 -15.70
CA TRP A 112 -6.03 20.79 -15.40
C TRP A 112 -6.41 20.06 -16.68
N GLU A 113 -5.66 19.00 -16.98
CA GLU A 113 -5.98 18.08 -18.06
C GLU A 113 -6.44 16.75 -17.47
N ALA A 114 -7.56 16.23 -17.95
CA ALA A 114 -7.99 14.87 -17.60
C ALA A 114 -7.10 13.84 -18.33
N SER A 115 -5.89 13.61 -17.82
CA SER A 115 -5.03 12.54 -18.34
C SER A 115 -5.61 11.16 -17.99
N GLN A 116 -5.61 10.25 -18.95
CA GLN A 116 -6.10 8.86 -18.76
C GLN A 116 -5.07 7.98 -18.03
N GLU A 117 -3.91 8.53 -17.67
CA GLU A 117 -2.71 7.78 -17.26
C GLU A 117 -2.68 7.42 -15.77
N THR A 118 -3.58 7.94 -14.93
CA THR A 118 -3.75 7.47 -13.54
C THR A 118 -4.36 6.06 -13.42
N ARG A 119 -4.41 5.29 -14.51
CA ARG A 119 -5.21 4.06 -14.63
C ARG A 119 -4.35 2.80 -14.77
N GLU A 120 -3.48 2.55 -13.80
CA GLU A 120 -2.94 1.21 -13.54
C GLU A 120 -3.26 0.77 -12.11
N GLU A 121 -4.52 0.44 -11.85
CA GLU A 121 -4.84 -0.51 -10.77
C GLU A 121 -4.58 -1.93 -11.32
N GLU A 122 -3.32 -2.37 -11.32
CA GLU A 122 -3.04 -3.81 -11.47
C GLU A 122 -3.65 -4.54 -10.25
N ARG A 123 -4.81 -5.16 -10.49
CA ARG A 123 -5.58 -5.94 -9.50
C ARG A 123 -4.84 -7.24 -9.18
N LEU A 124 -3.77 -7.16 -8.39
CA LEU A 124 -3.05 -8.34 -7.93
C LEU A 124 -3.80 -8.98 -6.76
N ARG A 125 -4.64 -9.96 -7.10
CA ARG A 125 -5.37 -10.81 -6.15
C ARG A 125 -4.40 -11.84 -5.56
N TRP A 126 -3.80 -11.55 -4.41
CA TRP A 126 -3.06 -12.56 -3.66
C TRP A 126 -3.96 -13.23 -2.62
N SER A 127 -4.21 -14.53 -2.83
CA SER A 127 -4.77 -15.40 -1.79
C SER A 127 -3.64 -15.74 -0.83
N LEU A 128 -3.85 -15.47 0.46
CA LEU A 128 -2.92 -15.70 1.57
C LEU A 128 -2.71 -17.21 1.87
N SER A 129 -2.80 -18.07 0.85
CA SER A 129 -2.71 -19.52 0.98
C SER A 129 -1.28 -20.05 0.93
N SER A 130 -0.26 -19.23 0.63
CA SER A 130 1.13 -19.69 0.48
C SER A 130 2.11 -19.12 1.51
N ALA A 131 1.64 -18.37 2.51
CA ALA A 131 2.51 -17.69 3.50
C ALA A 131 2.13 -17.94 4.97
N LEU A 132 1.25 -18.91 5.26
CA LEU A 132 1.06 -19.37 6.63
C LEU A 132 2.07 -20.49 6.92
N PRO A 133 3.04 -20.30 7.84
CA PRO A 133 3.78 -21.43 8.37
C PRO A 133 2.80 -22.41 9.02
N SER A 134 3.03 -23.70 8.82
CA SER A 134 2.13 -24.81 9.18
C SER A 134 1.93 -25.02 10.69
N SER A 135 2.24 -24.04 11.54
CA SER A 135 2.34 -24.18 12.99
C SER A 135 1.19 -23.52 13.77
N LEU A 136 0.05 -23.24 13.14
CA LEU A 136 -1.13 -22.67 13.81
C LEU A 136 -2.41 -23.49 13.61
N ASN A 137 -2.24 -24.81 13.42
CA ASN A 137 -3.31 -25.80 13.48
C ASN A 137 -2.94 -26.88 14.51
N GLU A 138 -2.95 -26.51 15.79
CA GLU A 138 -3.21 -27.41 16.92
C GLU A 138 -4.14 -26.70 17.91
#